data_AF-A0A022M732-F1
#
_entry.id   AF-A0A022M732-F1
#
_cell.length_a   1.000
_cell.length_b   1.000
_cell.length_c   1.000
_cell.angle_alpha   90.00
_cell.angle_beta   90.00
_cell.angle_gamma   90.00
#
_symmetry.space_group_name_H-M   'P 1'
#
loop_
_entity.id
_entity.type
_entity.pdbx_description
1 polymer ?
#
loop_
_entity_poly.entity_id
_entity_poly.type
_entity_poly.pdbx_seq_one_letter_code
_entity_poly.pdbx_strand_id
1 'polypeptide(L)'
;MQRFTDFEFGVPWVMGFFHADWTHSGDTPAEVVANHFAEEDDREVLAVRRDALTLLDGLAPEAVGALWSAGAEYLPGAAPAEWTAWTRTVVALCDARLSAATEPVALSAADLEDGRDQEEAVVAEIAGLSFLAADVRDALTACARRGTPDLTFRILLRVLRNAPGAWLAPDRYARMEAIGTALHLGEFVVDSVRYLVDDEPPPDPPTERFTDGDFGMSGLMRAFAPDGGATAPVAVVRDLLSEASDPRAVLAVRRDAQALLDYLPGRTGEVLWCAGTGLGPGFFAGDDPARASGKAWLRTVVAECDARLSGLDVPPLHGGDLVGGGARNGPATRELGEFAAVLDPETAQALTDCAWLYAPELALRLLLRTLVRTRTPLTAGQYELLAARAAACLHGPRLLADVRRLVPGNAEG
;
A
#
# COMPACT_ATOMS: atom_id res chain seq x y z
N MET A 1 -12.34 -36.35 1.72
CA MET A 1 -13.55 -35.76 2.36
C MET A 1 -13.57 -34.30 1.98
N GLN A 2 -14.75 -33.70 1.76
CA GLN A 2 -14.86 -32.28 1.41
C GLN A 2 -14.91 -31.44 2.69
N ARG A 3 -14.32 -30.24 2.65
CA ARG A 3 -14.44 -29.25 3.74
C ARG A 3 -15.88 -28.74 3.84
N PHE A 4 -16.18 -28.04 4.92
CA PHE A 4 -17.52 -27.50 5.16
C PHE A 4 -17.95 -26.39 4.18
N THR A 5 -17.02 -25.78 3.45
CA THR A 5 -17.28 -24.71 2.47
C THR A 5 -16.39 -24.85 1.23
N ASP A 6 -16.91 -24.38 0.09
CA ASP A 6 -16.16 -24.29 -1.16
C ASP A 6 -15.41 -22.95 -1.32
N PHE A 7 -15.67 -22.00 -0.41
CA PHE A 7 -15.16 -20.63 -0.45
C PHE A 7 -14.01 -20.39 0.54
N GLU A 8 -13.44 -19.19 0.51
CA GLU A 8 -12.47 -18.71 1.48
C GLU A 8 -13.05 -18.74 2.90
N PHE A 9 -12.30 -19.28 3.86
CA PHE A 9 -12.69 -19.39 5.27
C PHE A 9 -11.52 -19.10 6.22
N GLY A 10 -11.83 -18.96 7.50
CA GLY A 10 -10.83 -18.76 8.56
C GLY A 10 -10.25 -17.34 8.58
N VAL A 11 -9.02 -17.17 9.07
CA VAL A 11 -8.40 -15.83 9.15
C VAL A 11 -8.33 -15.10 7.78
N PRO A 12 -8.00 -15.75 6.65
CA PRO A 12 -8.03 -15.12 5.33
C PRO A 12 -9.38 -14.46 4.98
N TRP A 13 -10.50 -15.10 5.36
CA TRP A 13 -11.83 -14.54 5.18
C TRP A 13 -12.05 -13.28 6.03
N VAL A 14 -11.56 -13.24 7.27
CA VAL A 14 -11.59 -12.03 8.11
C VAL A 14 -10.72 -10.90 7.52
N MET A 15 -9.55 -11.24 6.97
CA MET A 15 -8.73 -10.27 6.23
C MET A 15 -9.49 -9.73 4.99
N GLY A 16 -10.44 -10.51 4.47
CA GLY A 16 -11.48 -10.18 3.48
C GLY A 16 -12.28 -8.93 3.77
N PHE A 17 -12.67 -8.72 5.02
CA PHE A 17 -13.65 -7.70 5.39
C PHE A 17 -13.15 -6.27 5.22
N PHE A 18 -11.83 -6.08 5.26
CA PHE A 18 -11.22 -4.76 5.27
C PHE A 18 -10.89 -4.28 3.86
N HIS A 19 -11.91 -4.19 3.00
CA HIS A 19 -11.85 -3.57 1.67
C HIS A 19 -12.15 -2.06 1.74
N ALA A 20 -12.05 -1.31 0.63
CA ALA A 20 -12.16 0.16 0.62
C ALA A 20 -13.43 0.73 1.31
N ASP A 21 -14.49 -0.06 1.30
CA ASP A 21 -15.84 0.31 1.75
C ASP A 21 -16.23 -0.36 3.07
N TRP A 22 -15.28 -0.98 3.79
CA TRP A 22 -15.56 -1.77 4.99
C TRP A 22 -16.33 -0.99 6.08
N THR A 23 -16.15 0.33 6.13
CA THR A 23 -16.79 1.21 7.10
C THR A 23 -18.32 1.26 6.95
N HIS A 24 -18.88 0.76 5.85
CA HIS A 24 -20.33 0.57 5.73
C HIS A 24 -20.86 -0.60 6.57
N SER A 25 -19.98 -1.53 6.96
CA SER A 25 -20.31 -2.70 7.78
C SER A 25 -20.11 -2.45 9.28
N GLY A 26 -19.54 -1.32 9.70
CA GLY A 26 -19.36 -0.96 11.12
C GLY A 26 -18.42 0.23 11.32
N ASP A 27 -18.52 0.90 12.46
CA ASP A 27 -17.72 2.10 12.77
C ASP A 27 -16.30 1.74 13.23
N THR A 28 -16.11 0.51 13.71
CA THR A 28 -14.80 -0.01 14.13
C THR A 28 -14.47 -1.36 13.48
N PRO A 29 -13.18 -1.73 13.35
CA PRO A 29 -12.81 -3.05 12.84
C PRO A 29 -13.43 -4.21 13.61
N ALA A 30 -13.56 -4.08 14.94
CA ALA A 30 -14.17 -5.10 15.78
C ALA A 30 -15.68 -5.24 15.52
N GLU A 31 -16.38 -4.12 15.31
CA GLU A 31 -17.81 -4.13 14.95
C GLU A 31 -18.06 -4.76 13.59
N VAL A 32 -17.20 -4.49 12.60
CA VAL A 32 -17.29 -5.11 11.27
C VAL A 32 -17.20 -6.63 11.38
N VAL A 33 -16.18 -7.13 12.10
CA VAL A 33 -16.01 -8.58 12.32
C VAL A 33 -17.20 -9.15 13.09
N ALA A 34 -17.67 -8.47 14.13
CA ALA A 34 -18.82 -8.92 14.92
C ALA A 34 -20.11 -8.99 14.09
N ASN A 35 -20.35 -8.01 13.21
CA ASN A 35 -21.51 -7.97 12.32
C ASN A 35 -21.45 -9.11 11.31
N HIS A 36 -20.30 -9.39 10.70
CA HIS A 36 -20.13 -10.56 9.84
C HIS A 36 -20.36 -11.86 10.61
N PHE A 37 -19.77 -12.05 11.79
CA PHE A 37 -19.98 -13.28 12.57
C PHE A 37 -21.43 -13.50 13.03
N ALA A 38 -22.23 -12.43 13.18
CA ALA A 38 -23.63 -12.55 13.56
C ALA A 38 -24.48 -13.24 12.47
N GLU A 39 -24.05 -13.18 11.21
CA GLU A 39 -24.80 -13.71 10.06
C GLU A 39 -24.34 -15.12 9.62
N GLU A 40 -23.28 -15.64 10.23
CA GLU A 40 -22.51 -16.76 9.67
C GLU A 40 -22.65 -18.06 10.50
N ASP A 41 -22.38 -19.20 9.85
CA ASP A 41 -22.44 -20.54 10.46
C ASP A 41 -21.36 -20.69 11.54
N ASP A 42 -21.68 -21.44 12.60
CA ASP A 42 -20.75 -21.67 13.70
C ASP A 42 -19.43 -22.33 13.24
N ARG A 43 -19.43 -23.10 12.14
CA ARG A 43 -18.20 -23.69 11.57
C ARG A 43 -17.26 -22.66 10.97
N GLU A 44 -17.78 -21.61 10.33
CA GLU A 44 -16.95 -20.49 9.84
C GLU A 44 -16.24 -19.82 11.02
N VAL A 45 -16.99 -19.50 12.07
CA VAL A 45 -16.47 -18.86 13.28
C VAL A 45 -15.44 -19.75 14.00
N LEU A 46 -15.68 -21.07 14.06
CA LEU A 46 -14.73 -22.03 14.60
C LEU A 46 -13.43 -22.11 13.79
N ALA A 47 -13.52 -22.07 12.46
CA ALA A 47 -12.35 -22.06 11.58
C ALA A 47 -11.51 -20.79 11.78
N VAL A 48 -12.15 -19.62 11.88
CA VAL A 48 -11.48 -18.35 12.20
C VAL A 48 -10.76 -18.46 13.55
N ARG A 49 -11.46 -18.94 14.58
CA ARG A 49 -10.90 -19.09 15.93
C ARG A 49 -9.66 -19.98 15.93
N ARG A 50 -9.73 -21.14 15.26
CA ARG A 50 -8.61 -22.09 15.14
C ARG A 50 -7.40 -21.44 14.47
N ASP A 51 -7.64 -20.79 13.34
CA ASP A 51 -6.57 -20.16 12.57
C ASP A 51 -5.93 -18.99 13.35
N ALA A 52 -6.73 -18.15 14.01
CA ALA A 52 -6.24 -17.04 14.80
C ALA A 52 -5.38 -17.52 15.99
N LEU A 53 -5.79 -18.59 16.67
CA LEU A 53 -4.97 -19.23 17.71
C LEU A 53 -3.67 -19.82 17.14
N THR A 54 -3.73 -20.46 15.97
CA THR A 54 -2.55 -20.99 15.28
C THR A 54 -1.52 -19.89 14.97
N LEU A 55 -1.97 -18.71 14.55
CA LEU A 55 -1.08 -17.56 14.35
C LEU A 55 -0.48 -17.07 15.67
N LEU A 56 -1.27 -16.97 16.74
CA LEU A 56 -0.81 -16.51 18.05
C LEU A 56 0.20 -17.44 18.72
N ASP A 57 0.01 -18.76 18.57
CA ASP A 57 0.84 -19.78 19.21
C ASP A 57 2.10 -20.09 18.40
N GLY A 58 2.02 -19.99 17.07
CA GLY A 58 3.08 -20.43 16.16
C GLY A 58 4.07 -19.33 15.72
N LEU A 59 3.68 -18.05 15.79
CA LEU A 59 4.41 -16.95 15.16
C LEU A 59 4.86 -15.86 16.13
N ALA A 60 5.96 -15.19 15.75
CA ALA A 60 6.39 -13.95 16.40
C ALA A 60 5.45 -12.78 16.05
N PRO A 61 5.30 -11.77 16.93
CA PRO A 61 4.43 -10.62 16.70
C PRO A 61 4.66 -9.91 15.35
N GLU A 62 5.91 -9.81 14.92
CA GLU A 62 6.30 -9.18 13.65
C GLU A 62 5.77 -9.97 12.45
N ALA A 63 5.84 -11.30 12.50
CA ALA A 63 5.32 -12.16 11.46
C ALA A 63 3.78 -12.09 11.40
N VAL A 64 3.10 -12.09 12.55
CA VAL A 64 1.64 -11.88 12.62
C VAL A 64 1.26 -10.53 11.98
N GLY A 65 2.00 -9.46 12.30
CA GLY A 65 1.76 -8.14 11.72
C GLY A 65 2.00 -8.07 10.22
N ALA A 66 3.03 -8.76 9.71
CA ALA A 66 3.30 -8.85 8.27
C ALA A 66 2.17 -9.57 7.52
N LEU A 67 1.65 -10.67 8.06
CA LEU A 67 0.55 -11.42 7.45
C LEU A 67 -0.76 -10.61 7.42
N TRP A 68 -1.13 -9.96 8.53
CA TRP A 68 -2.30 -9.07 8.54
C TRP A 68 -2.17 -7.90 7.57
N SER A 69 -1.01 -7.26 7.55
CA SER A 69 -0.75 -6.12 6.67
C SER A 69 -0.79 -6.48 5.19
N ALA A 70 -0.34 -7.69 4.83
CA ALA A 70 -0.35 -8.15 3.45
C ALA A 70 -1.71 -8.76 3.03
N GLY A 71 -2.41 -9.38 3.99
CA GLY A 71 -3.68 -10.06 3.74
C GLY A 71 -4.91 -9.15 3.78
N ALA A 72 -4.84 -7.98 4.44
CA ALA A 72 -5.95 -7.02 4.49
C ALA A 72 -5.67 -5.79 3.61
N GLU A 73 -6.70 -5.28 2.92
CA GLU A 73 -6.53 -4.17 1.97
C GLU A 73 -6.49 -2.79 2.65
N TYR A 74 -7.30 -2.60 3.71
CA TYR A 74 -7.54 -1.31 4.38
C TYR A 74 -7.70 -1.41 5.90
N LEU A 75 -6.89 -2.22 6.57
CA LEU A 75 -6.97 -2.34 8.03
C LEU A 75 -6.19 -1.18 8.70
N PRO A 76 -6.83 -0.35 9.54
CA PRO A 76 -6.23 0.91 9.99
C PRO A 76 -5.07 0.72 10.95
N GLY A 77 -3.99 1.47 10.71
CA GLY A 77 -3.24 2.14 11.79
C GLY A 77 -2.26 1.32 12.63
N ALA A 78 -2.34 -0.02 12.62
CA ALA A 78 -1.72 -0.80 13.68
C ALA A 78 -0.23 -1.15 13.50
N ALA A 79 0.56 -1.01 14.56
CA ALA A 79 1.93 -1.51 14.65
C ALA A 79 1.97 -3.06 14.81
N PRO A 80 3.08 -3.76 14.50
CA PRO A 80 3.28 -5.21 14.76
C PRO A 80 2.73 -5.75 16.09
N ALA A 81 3.03 -5.06 17.20
CA ALA A 81 2.55 -5.45 18.52
C ALA A 81 1.01 -5.34 18.66
N GLU A 82 0.40 -4.40 17.95
CA GLU A 82 -1.04 -4.18 17.92
C GLU A 82 -1.74 -5.24 17.06
N TRP A 83 -1.07 -5.83 16.06
CA TRP A 83 -1.62 -6.95 15.28
C TRP A 83 -1.79 -8.24 16.10
N THR A 84 -0.92 -8.47 17.07
CA THR A 84 -1.10 -9.59 18.01
C THR A 84 -2.29 -9.33 18.93
N ALA A 85 -2.46 -8.08 19.40
CA ALA A 85 -3.64 -7.69 20.18
C ALA A 85 -4.93 -7.82 19.34
N TRP A 86 -4.90 -7.36 18.08
CA TRP A 86 -6.00 -7.51 17.13
C TRP A 86 -6.37 -8.98 16.91
N THR A 87 -5.38 -9.86 16.73
CA THR A 87 -5.65 -11.30 16.56
C THR A 87 -6.33 -11.90 17.81
N ARG A 88 -5.96 -11.44 19.02
CA ARG A 88 -6.68 -11.83 20.26
C ARG A 88 -8.09 -11.26 20.30
N THR A 89 -8.31 -10.04 19.80
CA THR A 89 -9.67 -9.48 19.65
C THR A 89 -10.53 -10.35 18.75
N VAL A 90 -10.00 -10.81 17.60
CA VAL A 90 -10.72 -11.73 16.70
C VAL A 90 -11.09 -13.04 17.42
N VAL A 91 -10.17 -13.63 18.20
CA VAL A 91 -10.47 -14.81 19.03
C VAL A 91 -11.58 -14.51 20.04
N ALA A 92 -11.52 -13.38 20.75
CA ALA A 92 -12.53 -13.00 21.73
C ALA A 92 -13.92 -12.79 21.10
N LEU A 93 -13.98 -12.23 19.88
CA LEU A 93 -15.22 -12.10 19.11
C LEU A 93 -15.79 -13.46 18.70
N CYS A 94 -14.93 -14.40 18.28
CA CYS A 94 -15.34 -15.78 18.01
C CYS A 94 -15.91 -16.45 19.29
N ASP A 95 -15.20 -16.34 20.41
CA ASP A 95 -15.63 -16.91 21.70
C ASP A 95 -16.97 -16.33 22.15
N ALA A 96 -17.16 -15.01 22.02
CA ALA A 96 -18.42 -14.35 22.34
C ALA A 96 -19.57 -14.89 21.48
N ARG A 97 -19.39 -14.96 20.15
CA ARG A 97 -20.39 -15.47 19.20
C ARG A 97 -20.72 -16.95 19.43
N LEU A 98 -19.72 -17.79 19.69
CA LEU A 98 -19.91 -19.23 19.92
C LEU A 98 -20.52 -19.53 21.28
N SER A 99 -20.25 -18.72 22.31
CA SER A 99 -20.86 -18.87 23.64
C SER A 99 -22.37 -18.60 23.65
N ALA A 100 -22.87 -17.85 22.66
CA ALA A 100 -24.29 -17.58 22.47
C ALA A 100 -25.02 -18.69 21.70
N ALA A 101 -24.30 -19.64 21.09
CA ALA A 101 -24.89 -20.75 20.36
C ALA A 101 -25.57 -21.74 21.31
N THR A 102 -26.77 -22.20 20.95
CA THR A 102 -27.57 -23.13 21.76
C THR A 102 -27.16 -24.59 21.58
N GLU A 103 -26.55 -24.93 20.44
CA GLU A 103 -26.11 -26.29 20.12
C GLU A 103 -24.62 -26.30 19.80
N PRO A 104 -23.82 -27.18 20.42
CA PRO A 104 -22.40 -27.26 20.15
C PRO A 104 -22.15 -27.86 18.76
N VAL A 105 -21.60 -27.06 17.86
CA VAL A 105 -21.12 -27.48 16.54
C VAL A 105 -19.63 -27.81 16.62
N ALA A 106 -19.18 -28.82 15.87
CA ALA A 106 -17.79 -29.22 15.80
C ALA A 106 -17.30 -29.27 14.34
N LEU A 107 -16.02 -28.94 14.15
CA LEU A 107 -15.34 -29.11 12.87
C LEU A 107 -15.13 -30.61 12.58
N SER A 108 -15.26 -31.01 11.32
CA SER A 108 -14.98 -32.38 10.90
C SER A 108 -13.47 -32.67 10.88
N ALA A 109 -13.09 -33.95 10.78
CA ALA A 109 -11.68 -34.31 10.61
C ALA A 109 -11.06 -33.69 9.36
N ALA A 110 -11.85 -33.55 8.28
CA ALA A 110 -11.39 -32.87 7.08
C ALA A 110 -11.10 -31.41 7.38
N ASP A 111 -11.96 -30.72 8.13
CA ASP A 111 -11.80 -29.31 8.50
C ASP A 111 -10.62 -29.08 9.44
N LEU A 112 -10.21 -30.10 10.20
CA LEU A 112 -9.06 -30.07 11.11
C LEU A 112 -7.73 -30.46 10.45
N GLU A 113 -7.72 -30.83 9.16
CA GLU A 113 -6.50 -31.19 8.46
C GLU A 113 -5.56 -29.99 8.34
N ASP A 114 -4.31 -30.19 8.76
CA ASP A 114 -3.24 -29.18 8.80
C ASP A 114 -2.44 -29.14 7.50
N GLY A 115 -2.45 -30.22 6.71
CA GLY A 115 -1.77 -30.27 5.42
C GLY A 115 -0.26 -30.44 5.51
N ARG A 116 0.25 -31.11 6.56
CA ARG A 116 1.69 -31.25 6.83
C ARG A 116 2.48 -31.86 5.68
N ASP A 117 1.88 -32.80 4.95
CA ASP A 117 2.51 -33.42 3.78
C ASP A 117 2.73 -32.45 2.60
N GLN A 118 2.12 -31.25 2.65
CA GLN A 118 2.27 -30.20 1.64
C GLN A 118 3.21 -29.07 2.06
N GLU A 119 3.89 -29.16 3.22
CA GLU A 119 4.74 -28.08 3.73
C GLU A 119 5.81 -27.64 2.71
N GLU A 120 6.55 -28.60 2.14
CA GLU A 120 7.62 -28.30 1.18
C GLU A 120 7.08 -27.64 -0.10
N ALA A 121 5.92 -28.11 -0.59
CA ALA A 121 5.29 -27.55 -1.78
C ALA A 121 4.84 -26.10 -1.55
N VAL A 122 4.21 -25.82 -0.41
CA VAL A 122 3.78 -24.47 -0.03
C VAL A 122 4.99 -23.54 0.13
N VAL A 123 6.05 -23.99 0.81
CA VAL A 123 7.28 -23.20 0.99
C VAL A 123 7.97 -22.92 -0.35
N ALA A 124 7.99 -23.88 -1.27
CA ALA A 124 8.56 -23.69 -2.61
C ALA A 124 7.79 -22.63 -3.41
N GLU A 125 6.45 -22.63 -3.35
CA GLU A 125 5.65 -21.59 -4.02
C GLU A 125 5.89 -20.20 -3.42
N ILE A 126 5.97 -20.08 -2.08
CA ILE A 126 6.30 -18.81 -1.40
C ILE A 126 7.66 -18.28 -1.86
N ALA A 127 8.68 -19.15 -1.91
CA ALA A 127 10.03 -18.75 -2.31
C ALA A 127 10.08 -18.22 -3.75
N GLY A 128 9.26 -18.78 -4.64
CA GLY A 128 9.18 -18.38 -6.04
C GLY A 128 8.50 -17.03 -6.27
N LEU A 129 7.82 -16.44 -5.29
CA LEU A 129 7.05 -15.19 -5.43
C LEU A 129 7.90 -13.96 -5.08
N SER A 130 8.96 -13.71 -5.84
CA SER A 130 9.94 -12.66 -5.55
C SER A 130 9.38 -11.23 -5.55
N PHE A 131 8.21 -11.01 -6.15
CA PHE A 131 7.52 -9.72 -6.09
C PHE A 131 6.91 -9.42 -4.72
N LEU A 132 6.72 -10.43 -3.87
CA LEU A 132 6.31 -10.22 -2.49
C LEU A 132 7.49 -9.69 -1.65
N ALA A 133 7.18 -8.75 -0.76
CA ALA A 133 8.14 -8.21 0.19
C ALA A 133 8.80 -9.35 1.00
N ALA A 134 10.08 -9.19 1.31
CA ALA A 134 10.88 -10.24 1.95
C ALA A 134 10.33 -10.65 3.32
N ASP A 135 9.88 -9.68 4.11
CA ASP A 135 9.25 -9.90 5.42
C ASP A 135 7.94 -10.67 5.32
N VAL A 136 7.12 -10.42 4.29
CA VAL A 136 5.90 -11.19 4.02
C VAL A 136 6.23 -12.64 3.64
N ARG A 137 7.23 -12.86 2.78
CA ARG A 137 7.68 -14.21 2.41
C ARG A 137 8.25 -14.98 3.61
N ASP A 138 9.03 -14.31 4.45
CA ASP A 138 9.58 -14.89 5.67
C ASP A 138 8.46 -15.24 6.67
N ALA A 139 7.46 -14.36 6.83
CA ALA A 139 6.32 -14.60 7.68
C ALA A 139 5.45 -15.77 7.19
N LEU A 140 5.18 -15.86 5.88
CA LEU A 140 4.48 -17.00 5.27
C LEU A 140 5.27 -18.30 5.46
N THR A 141 6.59 -18.28 5.22
CA THR A 141 7.45 -19.46 5.42
C THR A 141 7.47 -19.90 6.87
N ALA A 142 7.51 -18.97 7.82
CA ALA A 142 7.40 -19.26 9.24
C ALA A 142 6.03 -19.85 9.59
N CYS A 143 4.95 -19.33 8.97
CA CYS A 143 3.59 -19.85 9.13
C CYS A 143 3.49 -21.31 8.65
N ALA A 144 4.08 -21.65 7.49
CA ALA A 144 4.04 -23.03 6.98
C ALA A 144 4.73 -24.01 7.95
N ARG A 145 5.89 -23.60 8.48
CA ARG A 145 6.74 -24.44 9.34
C ARG A 145 6.26 -24.55 10.78
N ARG A 146 5.71 -23.47 11.35
CA ARG A 146 5.35 -23.40 12.78
C ARG A 146 3.84 -23.38 13.03
N GLY A 147 3.07 -22.79 12.11
CA GLY A 147 1.62 -22.88 12.03
C GLY A 147 1.24 -24.11 11.21
N THR A 148 0.35 -23.98 10.23
CA THR A 148 -0.06 -25.08 9.34
C THR A 148 0.13 -24.72 7.86
N PRO A 149 0.56 -25.65 7.00
CA PRO A 149 0.61 -25.42 5.55
C PRO A 149 -0.76 -25.06 4.97
N ASP A 150 -1.85 -25.65 5.47
CA ASP A 150 -3.23 -25.31 5.09
C ASP A 150 -3.54 -23.82 5.27
N LEU A 151 -3.35 -23.30 6.49
CA LEU A 151 -3.58 -21.89 6.80
C LEU A 151 -2.65 -20.99 5.98
N THR A 152 -1.38 -21.38 5.89
CA THR A 152 -0.39 -20.58 5.16
C THR A 152 -0.76 -20.44 3.69
N PHE A 153 -1.20 -21.52 3.07
CA PHE A 153 -1.58 -21.51 1.66
C PHE A 153 -2.81 -20.62 1.43
N ARG A 154 -3.83 -20.69 2.30
CA ARG A 154 -4.98 -19.78 2.23
C ARG A 154 -4.60 -18.31 2.44
N ILE A 155 -3.71 -18.01 3.39
CA ILE A 155 -3.17 -16.64 3.57
C ILE A 155 -2.39 -16.20 2.34
N LEU A 156 -1.59 -17.08 1.73
CA LEU A 156 -0.84 -16.75 0.51
C LEU A 156 -1.80 -16.32 -0.62
N LEU A 157 -2.87 -17.07 -0.88
CA LEU A 157 -3.86 -16.72 -1.89
C LEU A 157 -4.50 -15.36 -1.62
N ARG A 158 -4.82 -15.08 -0.34
CA ARG A 158 -5.32 -13.77 0.09
C ARG A 158 -4.31 -12.64 -0.15
N VAL A 159 -3.04 -12.86 0.19
CA VAL A 159 -1.95 -11.90 -0.05
C VAL A 159 -1.78 -11.63 -1.55
N LEU A 160 -1.87 -12.65 -2.40
CA LEU A 160 -1.78 -12.49 -3.85
C LEU A 160 -2.88 -11.59 -4.40
N ARG A 161 -4.12 -11.74 -3.91
CA ARG A 161 -5.25 -10.89 -4.31
C ARG A 161 -5.05 -9.40 -3.99
N ASN A 162 -4.32 -9.12 -2.91
CA ASN A 162 -4.09 -7.77 -2.44
C ASN A 162 -2.73 -7.20 -2.85
N ALA A 163 -1.86 -8.03 -3.43
CA ALA A 163 -0.53 -7.62 -3.90
C ALA A 163 -0.68 -6.84 -5.22
N PRO A 164 -0.38 -5.53 -5.24
CA PRO A 164 -0.54 -4.75 -6.46
C PRO A 164 0.43 -5.21 -7.54
N GLY A 165 -0.07 -5.33 -8.77
CA GLY A 165 0.73 -5.85 -9.88
C GLY A 165 1.12 -7.32 -9.76
N ALA A 166 0.48 -8.07 -8.84
CA ALA A 166 0.66 -9.51 -8.79
C ALA A 166 0.27 -10.14 -10.12
N TRP A 167 1.05 -11.13 -10.52
CA TRP A 167 0.86 -11.90 -11.73
C TRP A 167 1.29 -13.34 -11.49
N LEU A 168 0.59 -14.27 -12.13
CA LEU A 168 0.87 -15.70 -12.06
C LEU A 168 1.03 -16.27 -13.46
N ALA A 169 2.17 -16.92 -13.71
CA ALA A 169 2.32 -17.78 -14.87
C ALA A 169 1.30 -18.95 -14.82
N PRO A 170 0.78 -19.43 -15.96
CA PRO A 170 -0.16 -20.55 -16.01
C PRO A 170 0.36 -21.80 -15.27
N ASP A 171 1.62 -22.16 -15.48
CA ASP A 171 2.25 -23.30 -14.81
C ASP A 171 2.30 -23.15 -13.28
N ARG A 172 2.39 -21.92 -12.79
CA ARG A 172 2.39 -21.64 -11.35
C ARG A 172 0.99 -21.79 -10.78
N TYR A 173 -0.01 -21.24 -11.46
CA TYR A 173 -1.40 -21.41 -11.05
C TYR A 173 -1.79 -22.89 -11.00
N ALA A 174 -1.40 -23.68 -11.99
CA ALA A 174 -1.64 -25.13 -11.99
C ALA A 174 -1.00 -25.85 -10.78
N ARG A 175 0.18 -25.43 -10.32
CA ARG A 175 0.79 -25.97 -9.10
C ARG A 175 0.02 -25.55 -7.84
N MET A 176 -0.49 -24.32 -7.80
CA MET A 176 -1.36 -23.87 -6.71
C MET A 176 -2.68 -24.65 -6.68
N GLU A 177 -3.28 -24.96 -7.83
CA GLU A 177 -4.45 -25.84 -7.92
C GLU A 177 -4.16 -27.25 -7.39
N ALA A 178 -2.99 -27.80 -7.72
CA ALA A 178 -2.56 -29.10 -7.21
C ALA A 178 -2.40 -29.10 -5.68
N ILE A 179 -1.79 -28.04 -5.12
CA ILE A 179 -1.66 -27.85 -3.66
C ILE A 179 -3.05 -27.73 -3.02
N GLY A 180 -3.94 -26.89 -3.56
CA GLY A 180 -5.30 -26.72 -3.04
C GLY A 180 -6.10 -28.02 -3.04
N THR A 181 -5.99 -28.81 -4.10
CA THR A 181 -6.59 -30.14 -4.20
C THR A 181 -6.06 -31.10 -3.13
N ALA A 182 -4.73 -31.12 -2.93
CA ALA A 182 -4.08 -31.95 -1.92
C ALA A 182 -4.45 -31.56 -0.48
N LEU A 183 -4.72 -30.27 -0.24
CA LEU A 183 -5.21 -29.73 1.03
C LEU A 183 -6.74 -29.88 1.21
N HIS A 184 -7.42 -30.46 0.21
CA HIS A 184 -8.88 -30.60 0.16
C HIS A 184 -9.63 -29.25 0.25
N LEU A 185 -9.04 -28.18 -0.28
CA LEU A 185 -9.70 -26.88 -0.33
C LEU A 185 -10.83 -26.88 -1.36
N GLY A 186 -11.84 -26.04 -1.09
CA GLY A 186 -12.95 -25.79 -1.99
C GLY A 186 -12.52 -25.27 -3.36
N GLU A 187 -13.35 -25.50 -4.38
CA GLU A 187 -13.11 -25.08 -5.76
C GLU A 187 -12.79 -23.57 -5.86
N PHE A 188 -13.52 -22.74 -5.11
CA PHE A 188 -13.41 -21.28 -5.22
C PHE A 188 -12.26 -20.69 -4.41
N VAL A 189 -11.57 -21.49 -3.59
CA VAL A 189 -10.45 -20.99 -2.79
C VAL A 189 -9.27 -20.63 -3.70
N VAL A 190 -8.87 -21.52 -4.60
CA VAL A 190 -7.77 -21.26 -5.55
C VAL A 190 -8.25 -20.44 -6.75
N ASP A 191 -9.50 -20.62 -7.20
CA ASP A 191 -10.08 -19.81 -8.29
C ASP A 191 -10.09 -18.31 -7.96
N SER A 192 -10.07 -17.95 -6.66
CA SER A 192 -9.99 -16.56 -6.20
C SER A 192 -8.77 -15.76 -6.69
N VAL A 193 -7.70 -16.42 -7.18
CA VAL A 193 -6.51 -15.77 -7.77
C VAL A 193 -6.38 -15.99 -9.27
N ARG A 194 -7.35 -16.66 -9.90
CA ARG A 194 -7.29 -17.00 -11.34
C ARG A 194 -7.22 -15.78 -12.25
N TYR A 195 -7.81 -14.68 -11.84
CA TYR A 195 -7.77 -13.42 -12.59
C TYR A 195 -6.35 -12.80 -12.67
N LEU A 196 -5.39 -13.30 -11.88
CA LEU A 196 -3.98 -12.90 -11.93
C LEU A 196 -3.19 -13.72 -12.97
N VAL A 197 -3.81 -14.71 -13.61
CA VAL A 197 -3.15 -15.59 -14.58
C VAL A 197 -3.16 -14.94 -15.95
N ASP A 198 -1.97 -14.72 -16.51
CA ASP A 198 -1.79 -14.23 -17.87
C ASP A 198 -0.62 -15.00 -18.54
N ASP A 199 -0.69 -15.19 -19.85
CA ASP A 199 0.29 -15.98 -20.62
C ASP A 199 1.63 -15.24 -20.75
N GLU A 200 1.60 -13.91 -20.71
CA GLU A 200 2.77 -13.05 -20.72
C GLU A 200 2.85 -12.29 -19.40
N PRO A 201 4.01 -12.23 -18.73
CA PRO A 201 4.16 -11.32 -17.61
C PRO A 201 3.80 -9.91 -18.09
N PRO A 202 3.11 -9.10 -17.28
CA PRO A 202 2.90 -7.70 -17.65
C PRO A 202 4.26 -7.14 -18.05
N PRO A 203 4.36 -6.45 -19.20
CA PRO A 203 5.63 -5.86 -19.62
C PRO A 203 6.18 -5.10 -18.42
N ASP A 204 7.48 -5.29 -18.13
CA ASP A 204 8.13 -4.52 -17.06
C ASP A 204 7.66 -3.08 -17.20
N PRO A 205 7.03 -2.49 -16.16
CA PRO A 205 6.43 -1.17 -16.29
C PRO A 205 7.51 -0.27 -16.88
N PRO A 206 7.23 0.43 -17.98
CA PRO A 206 8.26 0.96 -18.87
C PRO A 206 9.37 1.60 -18.05
N THR A 207 10.56 0.99 -18.11
CA THR A 207 11.74 1.44 -17.36
C THR A 207 12.19 2.84 -17.79
N GLU A 208 11.58 3.42 -18.83
CA GLU A 208 11.47 4.86 -19.04
C GLU A 208 10.56 5.53 -17.98
N ARG A 209 10.76 5.21 -16.70
CA ARG A 209 10.34 6.08 -15.60
C ARG A 209 11.10 7.38 -15.80
N PHE A 210 10.40 8.46 -16.15
CA PHE A 210 10.94 9.81 -16.37
C PHE A 210 12.12 10.13 -15.42
N THR A 211 13.36 9.91 -15.87
CA THR A 211 14.56 9.88 -15.01
C THR A 211 15.14 11.26 -14.76
N ASP A 212 14.58 12.30 -15.35
CA ASP A 212 15.05 13.68 -15.19
C ASP A 212 14.50 14.35 -13.92
N GLY A 213 14.55 13.63 -12.80
CA GLY A 213 15.00 14.11 -11.50
C GLY A 213 14.23 15.23 -10.76
N ASP A 214 13.09 15.71 -11.25
CA ASP A 214 12.04 16.39 -10.46
C ASP A 214 10.80 16.53 -11.35
N PHE A 215 9.89 15.55 -11.30
CA PHE A 215 8.72 15.47 -12.20
C PHE A 215 7.44 15.26 -11.39
N GLY A 216 6.29 15.42 -12.05
CA GLY A 216 4.99 15.30 -11.39
C GLY A 216 4.77 16.42 -10.36
N MET A 217 4.12 16.09 -9.24
CA MET A 217 3.78 17.12 -8.24
C MET A 217 5.01 17.77 -7.59
N SER A 218 6.13 17.05 -7.40
CA SER A 218 7.34 17.65 -6.84
C SER A 218 7.94 18.70 -7.79
N GLY A 219 7.96 18.39 -9.10
CA GLY A 219 8.42 19.31 -10.14
C GLY A 219 7.51 20.53 -10.26
N LEU A 220 6.19 20.35 -10.15
CA LEU A 220 5.24 21.46 -10.09
C LEU A 220 5.50 22.35 -8.86
N MET A 221 5.64 21.77 -7.67
CA MET A 221 5.94 22.52 -6.45
C MET A 221 7.25 23.31 -6.54
N ARG A 222 8.21 22.85 -7.36
CA ARG A 222 9.45 23.60 -7.62
C ARG A 222 9.22 24.93 -8.33
N ALA A 223 8.28 24.99 -9.26
CA ALA A 223 7.96 26.24 -9.96
C ALA A 223 7.31 27.29 -9.05
N PHE A 224 6.79 26.89 -7.90
CA PHE A 224 6.11 27.76 -6.92
C PHE A 224 7.00 28.32 -5.82
N ALA A 225 8.33 28.30 -5.98
CA ALA A 225 9.24 28.82 -4.97
C ALA A 225 8.91 30.30 -4.61
N PRO A 226 8.99 30.71 -3.32
CA PRO A 226 8.51 32.02 -2.85
C PRO A 226 9.18 33.22 -3.52
N ASP A 227 10.40 33.01 -4.03
CA ASP A 227 11.19 34.04 -4.70
C ASP A 227 10.62 34.39 -6.10
N GLY A 228 9.70 33.57 -6.62
CA GLY A 228 9.11 33.71 -7.95
C GLY A 228 7.92 34.69 -8.04
N GLY A 229 7.38 35.18 -6.92
CA GLY A 229 6.37 36.24 -6.92
C GLY A 229 5.11 35.95 -7.76
N ALA A 230 4.73 34.68 -7.94
CA ALA A 230 3.63 34.30 -8.80
C ALA A 230 2.28 34.84 -8.28
N THR A 231 1.80 35.92 -8.91
CA THR A 231 0.51 36.53 -8.58
C THR A 231 -0.68 35.76 -9.14
N ALA A 232 -0.44 34.83 -10.07
CA ALA A 232 -1.46 34.01 -10.72
C ALA A 232 -1.07 32.51 -10.72
N PRO A 233 -1.36 31.75 -9.65
CA PRO A 233 -1.00 30.33 -9.54
C PRO A 233 -1.40 29.46 -10.73
N VAL A 234 -2.62 29.64 -11.25
CA VAL A 234 -3.10 28.86 -12.41
C VAL A 234 -2.30 29.16 -13.67
N ALA A 235 -1.83 30.40 -13.84
CA ALA A 235 -0.98 30.75 -14.97
C ALA A 235 0.38 30.02 -14.89
N VAL A 236 0.97 29.93 -13.70
CA VAL A 236 2.22 29.16 -13.50
C VAL A 236 2.04 27.69 -13.85
N VAL A 237 0.91 27.07 -13.48
CA VAL A 237 0.61 25.69 -13.87
C VAL A 237 0.55 25.58 -15.40
N ARG A 238 -0.22 26.45 -16.07
CA ARG A 238 -0.34 26.43 -17.54
C ARG A 238 1.00 26.63 -18.24
N ASP A 239 1.80 27.59 -17.79
CA ASP A 239 3.11 27.88 -18.36
C ASP A 239 4.01 26.65 -18.24
N LEU A 240 4.11 26.04 -17.05
CA LEU A 240 4.88 24.80 -16.83
C LEU A 240 4.39 23.64 -17.70
N LEU A 241 3.08 23.45 -17.81
CA LEU A 241 2.49 22.39 -18.64
C LEU A 241 2.68 22.66 -20.15
N SER A 242 2.80 23.92 -20.56
CA SER A 242 3.07 24.31 -21.95
C SER A 242 4.53 24.12 -22.33
N GLU A 243 5.45 24.36 -21.39
CA GLU A 243 6.90 24.17 -21.56
C GLU A 243 7.30 22.69 -21.57
N ALA A 244 6.44 21.80 -21.06
CA ALA A 244 6.62 20.37 -21.15
C ALA A 244 6.58 19.91 -22.62
N SER A 245 7.76 19.65 -23.17
CA SER A 245 7.94 19.10 -24.53
C SER A 245 7.50 17.65 -24.65
N ASP A 246 7.52 16.89 -23.54
CA ASP A 246 7.06 15.51 -23.46
C ASP A 246 5.70 15.43 -22.73
N PRO A 247 4.64 14.91 -23.38
CA PRO A 247 3.33 14.72 -22.77
C PRO A 247 3.34 13.88 -21.48
N ARG A 248 4.32 12.99 -21.32
CA ARG A 248 4.46 12.14 -20.13
C ARG A 248 4.77 12.95 -18.87
N ALA A 249 5.40 14.11 -18.99
CA ALA A 249 5.61 15.01 -17.86
C ALA A 249 4.26 15.58 -17.34
N VAL A 250 3.37 15.95 -18.26
CA VAL A 250 2.00 16.41 -17.93
C VAL A 250 1.20 15.29 -17.29
N LEU A 251 1.30 14.07 -17.83
CA LEU A 251 0.67 12.89 -17.27
C LEU A 251 1.14 12.57 -15.85
N ALA A 252 2.43 12.73 -15.55
CA ALA A 252 2.94 12.51 -14.21
C ALA A 252 2.39 13.54 -13.21
N VAL A 253 2.25 14.81 -13.60
CA VAL A 253 1.63 15.86 -12.75
C VAL A 253 0.17 15.51 -12.49
N ARG A 254 -0.57 15.18 -13.55
CA ARG A 254 -1.98 14.78 -13.46
C ARG A 254 -2.17 13.60 -12.51
N ARG A 255 -1.37 12.54 -12.68
CA ARG A 255 -1.44 11.31 -11.87
C ARG A 255 -1.20 11.63 -10.40
N ASP A 256 -0.09 12.31 -10.11
CA ASP A 256 0.26 12.65 -8.74
C ASP A 256 -0.80 13.57 -8.10
N ALA A 257 -1.35 14.54 -8.84
CA ALA A 257 -2.41 15.41 -8.34
C ALA A 257 -3.72 14.66 -8.07
N GLN A 258 -4.12 13.77 -8.98
CA GLN A 258 -5.30 12.92 -8.84
C GLN A 258 -5.15 11.97 -7.65
N ALA A 259 -3.98 11.36 -7.48
CA ALA A 259 -3.68 10.51 -6.34
C ALA A 259 -3.81 11.25 -5.01
N LEU A 260 -3.23 12.45 -4.91
CA LEU A 260 -3.37 13.27 -3.71
C LEU A 260 -4.84 13.66 -3.47
N LEU A 261 -5.61 13.89 -4.54
CA LEU A 261 -7.03 14.27 -4.44
C LEU A 261 -7.93 13.14 -3.93
N ASP A 262 -7.72 11.93 -4.43
CA ASP A 262 -8.54 10.75 -4.14
C ASP A 262 -8.27 10.22 -2.74
N TYR A 263 -7.00 10.19 -2.32
CA TYR A 263 -6.61 9.46 -1.13
C TYR A 263 -6.32 10.35 0.08
N LEU A 264 -5.92 11.61 -0.08
CA LEU A 264 -5.57 12.41 1.09
C LEU A 264 -6.82 13.01 1.78
N PRO A 265 -6.94 12.83 3.11
CA PRO A 265 -8.03 13.40 3.87
C PRO A 265 -7.82 14.92 4.10
N GLY A 266 -8.94 15.62 4.28
CA GLY A 266 -8.97 16.98 4.83
C GLY A 266 -7.92 17.95 4.28
N ARG A 267 -7.08 18.46 5.18
CA ARG A 267 -6.04 19.47 4.93
C ARG A 267 -4.68 18.89 4.56
N THR A 268 -4.52 17.57 4.51
CA THR A 268 -3.24 16.90 4.27
C THR A 268 -2.59 17.38 2.96
N GLY A 269 -3.38 17.58 1.90
CA GLY A 269 -2.89 18.15 0.64
C GLY A 269 -2.38 19.60 0.76
N GLU A 270 -2.97 20.42 1.65
CA GLU A 270 -2.50 21.79 1.91
C GLU A 270 -1.15 21.79 2.62
N VAL A 271 -1.00 20.91 3.60
CA VAL A 271 0.23 20.75 4.38
C VAL A 271 1.38 20.35 3.46
N LEU A 272 1.18 19.29 2.65
CA LEU A 272 2.20 18.83 1.68
C LEU A 272 2.54 19.91 0.66
N TRP A 273 1.54 20.65 0.17
CA TRP A 273 1.77 21.74 -0.76
C TRP A 273 2.58 22.88 -0.13
N CYS A 274 2.19 23.35 1.04
CA CYS A 274 2.91 24.40 1.77
C CYS A 274 4.36 23.97 2.08
N ALA A 275 4.56 22.74 2.54
CA ALA A 275 5.89 22.20 2.85
C ALA A 275 6.78 22.10 1.60
N GLY A 276 6.27 21.55 0.50
CA GLY A 276 7.05 21.34 -0.72
C GLY A 276 7.32 22.62 -1.55
N THR A 277 6.47 23.63 -1.42
CA THR A 277 6.64 24.94 -2.08
C THR A 277 7.35 25.96 -1.20
N GLY A 278 7.23 25.84 0.13
CA GLY A 278 7.59 26.87 1.10
C GLY A 278 6.61 28.04 1.13
N LEU A 279 5.47 27.93 0.47
CA LEU A 279 4.39 28.91 0.57
C LEU A 279 3.65 28.69 1.89
N GLY A 280 3.33 29.78 2.59
CA GLY A 280 2.54 29.71 3.82
C GLY A 280 1.06 29.37 3.55
N PRO A 281 0.26 29.14 4.61
CA PRO A 281 -1.17 28.84 4.48
C PRO A 281 -1.97 29.96 3.79
N GLY A 282 -1.42 31.17 3.71
CA GLY A 282 -1.97 32.28 2.92
C GLY A 282 -2.15 31.97 1.43
N PHE A 283 -1.48 30.94 0.89
CA PHE A 283 -1.75 30.42 -0.45
C PHE A 283 -3.20 29.97 -0.62
N PHE A 284 -3.83 29.42 0.43
CA PHE A 284 -5.21 28.94 0.39
C PHE A 284 -6.24 29.93 0.98
N ALA A 285 -5.78 31.05 1.56
CA ALA A 285 -6.63 32.01 2.28
C ALA A 285 -7.23 33.12 1.39
N GLY A 286 -7.15 33.02 0.06
CA GLY A 286 -7.63 34.03 -0.87
C GLY A 286 -9.05 33.76 -1.38
N ASP A 287 -9.68 34.78 -1.97
CA ASP A 287 -11.02 34.70 -2.59
C ASP A 287 -11.06 33.90 -3.91
N ASP A 288 -9.94 33.29 -4.30
CA ASP A 288 -9.84 32.53 -5.54
C ASP A 288 -10.37 31.11 -5.32
N PRO A 289 -11.52 30.75 -5.94
CA PRO A 289 -12.15 29.44 -5.74
C PRO A 289 -11.25 28.29 -6.18
N ALA A 290 -10.30 28.52 -7.10
CA ALA A 290 -9.37 27.50 -7.57
C ALA A 290 -8.42 27.03 -6.46
N ARG A 291 -8.19 27.83 -5.41
CA ARG A 291 -7.30 27.53 -4.29
C ARG A 291 -7.99 27.68 -2.93
N ALA A 292 -9.31 27.57 -2.88
CA ALA A 292 -10.07 27.64 -1.62
C ALA A 292 -9.75 26.51 -0.62
N SER A 293 -9.12 25.43 -1.09
CA SER A 293 -8.62 24.31 -0.27
C SER A 293 -7.56 23.53 -1.05
N GLY A 294 -6.85 22.65 -0.38
CA GLY A 294 -5.93 21.71 -1.04
C GLY A 294 -6.62 20.86 -2.11
N LYS A 295 -7.84 20.36 -1.85
CA LYS A 295 -8.62 19.59 -2.83
C LYS A 295 -9.08 20.43 -4.02
N ALA A 296 -9.52 21.67 -3.78
CA ALA A 296 -9.88 22.58 -4.88
C ALA A 296 -8.67 22.86 -5.79
N TRP A 297 -7.50 23.06 -5.18
CA TRP A 297 -6.27 23.27 -5.90
C TRP A 297 -5.84 22.06 -6.73
N LEU A 298 -5.85 20.85 -6.15
CA LEU A 298 -5.52 19.63 -6.88
C LEU A 298 -6.47 19.37 -8.05
N ARG A 299 -7.79 19.62 -7.89
CA ARG A 299 -8.76 19.55 -9.01
C ARG A 299 -8.42 20.54 -10.12
N THR A 300 -8.01 21.75 -9.76
CA THR A 300 -7.56 22.75 -10.74
C THR A 300 -6.35 22.25 -11.50
N VAL A 301 -5.33 21.71 -10.81
CA VAL A 301 -4.14 21.12 -11.46
C VAL A 301 -4.51 19.98 -12.40
N VAL A 302 -5.41 19.07 -11.99
CA VAL A 302 -5.90 17.97 -12.85
C VAL A 302 -6.60 18.52 -14.09
N ALA A 303 -7.50 19.50 -13.93
CA ALA A 303 -8.24 20.10 -15.04
C ALA A 303 -7.30 20.79 -16.06
N GLU A 304 -6.26 21.49 -15.59
CA GLU A 304 -5.26 22.10 -16.46
C GLU A 304 -4.41 21.06 -17.20
N CYS A 305 -4.10 19.93 -16.55
CA CYS A 305 -3.44 18.80 -17.21
C CYS A 305 -4.35 18.19 -18.29
N ASP A 306 -5.63 17.94 -17.98
CA ASP A 306 -6.61 17.40 -18.94
C ASP A 306 -6.77 18.33 -20.15
N ALA A 307 -6.85 19.65 -19.92
CA ALA A 307 -6.91 20.63 -20.99
C ALA A 307 -5.67 20.56 -21.89
N ARG A 308 -4.47 20.48 -21.30
CA ARG A 308 -3.21 20.36 -22.05
C ARG A 308 -3.14 19.08 -22.88
N LEU A 309 -3.60 17.96 -22.32
CA LEU A 309 -3.56 16.64 -22.95
C LEU A 309 -4.62 16.47 -24.05
N SER A 310 -5.77 17.15 -23.94
CA SER A 310 -6.85 17.04 -24.92
C SER A 310 -6.46 17.43 -26.36
N GLY A 311 -5.39 18.21 -26.52
CA GLY A 311 -4.84 18.60 -27.82
C GLY A 311 -3.64 17.77 -28.29
N LEU A 312 -3.26 16.73 -27.55
CA LEU A 312 -2.12 15.88 -27.83
C LEU A 312 -2.61 14.46 -28.15
N ASP A 313 -2.03 13.83 -29.18
CA ASP A 313 -2.26 12.42 -29.48
C ASP A 313 -1.45 11.56 -28.50
N VAL A 314 -1.92 11.52 -27.26
CA VAL A 314 -1.29 10.74 -26.17
C VAL A 314 -2.04 9.42 -26.06
N PRO A 315 -1.34 8.28 -26.16
CA PRO A 315 -1.97 6.98 -25.91
C PRO A 315 -2.68 7.00 -24.56
N PRO A 316 -3.88 6.43 -24.45
CA PRO A 316 -4.52 6.25 -23.16
C PRO A 316 -3.56 5.48 -22.26
N LEU A 317 -3.24 6.04 -21.10
CA LEU A 317 -2.45 5.36 -20.11
C LEU A 317 -3.19 4.12 -19.64
N HIS A 318 -2.64 2.94 -19.90
CA HIS A 318 -3.13 1.72 -19.30
C HIS A 318 -2.78 1.77 -17.81
N GLY A 319 -3.75 1.43 -16.96
CA GLY A 319 -3.61 1.49 -15.50
C GLY A 319 -2.41 0.69 -14.96
N GLY A 320 -1.89 -0.28 -15.70
CA GLY A 320 -0.72 -1.08 -15.32
C GLY A 320 0.62 -0.32 -15.37
N ASP A 321 0.79 0.67 -16.23
CA ASP A 321 2.08 1.38 -16.40
C ASP A 321 2.38 2.36 -15.25
N LEU A 322 1.40 2.60 -14.37
CA LEU A 322 1.42 3.71 -13.42
C LEU A 322 1.16 3.34 -11.96
N VAL A 323 0.90 2.06 -11.67
CA VAL A 323 0.62 1.58 -10.30
C VAL A 323 1.89 0.97 -9.72
N GLY A 324 2.72 1.82 -9.11
CA GLY A 324 3.70 1.39 -8.12
C GLY A 324 3.01 1.12 -6.79
N GLY A 325 2.12 0.12 -6.74
CA GLY A 325 1.48 -0.32 -5.51
C GLY A 325 2.48 -1.11 -4.67
N GLY A 326 3.41 -0.40 -4.02
CA GLY A 326 4.19 -0.99 -2.94
C GLY A 326 3.25 -1.42 -1.81
N ALA A 327 3.55 -2.53 -1.15
CA ALA A 327 2.81 -2.94 0.05
C ALA A 327 2.70 -1.76 1.02
N ARG A 328 1.47 -1.37 1.37
CA ARG A 328 1.13 -0.14 2.11
C ARG A 328 1.81 -0.03 3.49
N ASN A 329 2.32 -1.15 4.02
CA ASN A 329 3.08 -1.25 5.29
C ASN A 329 4.53 -1.77 5.13
N GLY A 330 5.10 -1.69 3.93
CA GLY A 330 6.46 -2.16 3.70
C GLY A 330 7.52 -1.34 4.46
N PRO A 331 8.78 -1.83 4.55
CA PRO A 331 9.91 -1.11 5.16
C PRO A 331 10.05 0.35 4.68
N ALA A 332 9.62 0.64 3.45
CA ALA A 332 9.62 1.99 2.87
C ALA A 332 8.76 2.99 3.66
N THR A 333 7.57 2.60 4.12
CA THR A 333 6.69 3.49 4.89
C THR A 333 7.28 3.79 6.27
N ARG A 334 7.89 2.79 6.92
CA ARG A 334 8.54 2.96 8.24
C ARG A 334 9.77 3.87 8.14
N GLU A 335 10.64 3.63 7.17
CA GLU A 335 11.82 4.46 6.91
C GLU A 335 11.42 5.90 6.56
N LEU A 336 10.38 6.10 5.75
CA LEU A 336 9.84 7.43 5.47
C LEU A 336 9.36 8.14 6.74
N GLY A 337 8.77 7.41 7.70
CA GLY A 337 8.41 7.94 9.03
C GLY A 337 9.62 8.42 9.84
N GLU A 338 10.74 7.69 9.78
CA GLU A 338 11.99 8.09 10.46
C GLU A 338 12.59 9.38 9.86
N PHE A 339 12.50 9.56 8.53
CA PHE A 339 12.90 10.81 7.88
C PHE A 339 11.90 11.93 8.08
N ALA A 340 10.61 11.61 8.14
CA ALA A 340 9.56 12.58 8.42
C ALA A 340 9.72 13.18 9.83
N ALA A 341 10.29 12.44 10.79
CA ALA A 341 10.53 12.92 12.15
C ALA A 341 11.50 14.11 12.26
N VAL A 342 12.29 14.43 11.21
CA VAL A 342 13.10 15.66 11.18
C VAL A 342 12.33 16.89 10.68
N LEU A 343 11.09 16.71 10.23
CA LEU A 343 10.18 17.78 9.81
C LEU A 343 9.26 18.19 10.97
N ASP A 344 8.47 19.23 10.77
CA ASP A 344 7.41 19.55 11.72
C ASP A 344 6.37 18.42 11.79
N PRO A 345 5.71 18.20 12.94
CA PRO A 345 4.83 17.05 13.13
C PRO A 345 3.66 16.96 12.14
N GLU A 346 3.13 18.10 11.68
CA GLU A 346 2.00 18.14 10.75
C GLU A 346 2.43 17.67 9.36
N THR A 347 3.57 18.18 8.86
CA THR A 347 4.16 17.72 7.60
C THR A 347 4.60 16.26 7.67
N ALA A 348 5.15 15.82 8.81
CA ALA A 348 5.57 14.45 9.01
C ALA A 348 4.40 13.47 8.91
N GLN A 349 3.28 13.79 9.58
CA GLN A 349 2.04 13.02 9.49
C GLN A 349 1.51 13.02 8.06
N ALA A 350 1.49 14.18 7.39
CA ALA A 350 0.98 14.28 6.03
C ALA A 350 1.78 13.45 5.00
N LEU A 351 3.10 13.38 5.15
CA LEU A 351 3.96 12.52 4.34
C LEU A 351 3.75 11.03 4.67
N THR A 352 3.53 10.71 5.94
CA THR A 352 3.22 9.35 6.38
C THR A 352 1.88 8.90 5.80
N ASP A 353 0.84 9.73 5.86
CA ASP A 353 -0.46 9.46 5.24
C ASP A 353 -0.31 9.28 3.72
N CYS A 354 0.52 10.09 3.06
CA CYS A 354 0.80 9.96 1.63
C CYS A 354 1.53 8.64 1.28
N ALA A 355 2.50 8.25 2.11
CA ALA A 355 3.25 7.01 1.94
C ALA A 355 2.36 5.78 2.18
N TRP A 356 1.50 5.85 3.19
CA TRP A 356 0.60 4.78 3.58
C TRP A 356 -0.50 4.58 2.54
N LEU A 357 -1.18 5.65 2.15
CA LEU A 357 -2.42 5.54 1.37
C LEU A 357 -2.18 5.29 -0.12
N TYR A 358 -1.01 5.63 -0.67
CA TYR A 358 -0.82 5.64 -2.11
C TYR A 358 0.50 5.06 -2.62
N ALA A 359 1.56 5.86 -2.69
CA ALA A 359 2.79 5.48 -3.37
C ALA A 359 4.00 5.96 -2.57
N PRO A 360 4.81 5.06 -2.00
CA PRO A 360 6.03 5.43 -1.29
C PRO A 360 6.98 6.25 -2.18
N GLU A 361 6.92 6.07 -3.50
CA GLU A 361 7.68 6.87 -4.47
C GLU A 361 7.23 8.33 -4.54
N LEU A 362 5.91 8.62 -4.51
CA LEU A 362 5.40 9.99 -4.45
C LEU A 362 5.73 10.63 -3.11
N ALA A 363 5.49 9.91 -2.01
CA ALA A 363 5.83 10.38 -0.67
C ALA A 363 7.33 10.66 -0.53
N LEU A 364 8.19 9.80 -1.09
CA LEU A 364 9.64 10.03 -1.13
C LEU A 364 9.99 11.28 -1.95
N ARG A 365 9.41 11.48 -3.14
CA ARG A 365 9.63 12.72 -3.92
C ARG A 365 9.21 13.97 -3.16
N LEU A 366 8.05 13.93 -2.49
CA LEU A 366 7.56 15.04 -1.68
C LEU A 366 8.44 15.27 -0.44
N LEU A 367 8.91 14.22 0.23
CA LEU A 367 9.86 14.31 1.34
C LEU A 367 11.17 14.98 0.89
N LEU A 368 11.78 14.49 -0.18
CA LEU A 368 13.02 15.06 -0.72
C LEU A 368 12.84 16.53 -1.09
N ARG A 369 11.70 16.86 -1.71
CA ARG A 369 11.35 18.24 -2.04
C ARG A 369 11.23 19.12 -0.80
N THR A 370 10.51 18.65 0.22
CA THR A 370 10.35 19.34 1.50
C THR A 370 11.69 19.57 2.17
N LEU A 371 12.53 18.55 2.31
CA LEU A 371 13.86 18.65 2.92
C LEU A 371 14.75 19.70 2.24
N VAL A 372 14.78 19.69 0.89
CA VAL A 372 15.51 20.70 0.10
C VAL A 372 14.95 22.09 0.33
N ARG A 373 13.61 22.23 0.39
CA ARG A 373 12.95 23.52 0.54
C ARG A 373 13.11 24.11 1.93
N THR A 374 12.98 23.31 2.97
CA THR A 374 13.16 23.73 4.38
C THR A 374 14.62 23.83 4.78
N ARG A 375 15.54 23.36 3.93
CA ARG A 375 16.97 23.22 4.23
C ARG A 375 17.20 22.44 5.53
N THR A 376 16.40 21.42 5.76
CA THR A 376 16.51 20.58 6.96
C THR A 376 17.85 19.84 6.90
N PRO A 377 18.75 20.04 7.88
CA PRO A 377 20.05 19.40 7.87
C PRO A 377 19.89 17.89 8.07
N LEU A 378 20.65 17.11 7.31
CA LEU A 378 20.71 15.66 7.46
C LEU A 378 22.07 15.25 8.02
N THR A 379 22.08 14.26 8.91
CA THR A 379 23.33 13.56 9.26
C THR A 379 23.84 12.76 8.06
N ALA A 380 25.13 12.43 8.03
CA ALA A 380 25.71 11.61 6.96
C ALA A 380 24.98 10.27 6.80
N GLY A 381 24.66 9.59 7.90
CA GLY A 381 23.92 8.32 7.88
C GLY A 381 22.49 8.47 7.36
N GLN A 382 21.77 9.53 7.73
CA GLN A 382 20.45 9.83 7.17
C GLN A 382 20.53 10.08 5.66
N TYR A 383 21.53 10.86 5.22
CA TYR A 383 21.73 11.11 3.80
C TYR A 383 22.03 9.82 3.02
N GLU A 384 22.92 8.95 3.51
CA GLU A 384 23.27 7.70 2.84
C GLU A 384 22.06 6.77 2.69
N LEU A 385 21.27 6.62 3.76
CA LEU A 385 20.05 5.81 3.74
C LEU A 385 19.01 6.39 2.76
N LEU A 386 18.78 7.71 2.84
CA LEU A 386 17.85 8.41 1.95
C LEU A 386 18.31 8.35 0.48
N ALA A 387 19.62 8.43 0.23
CA ALA A 387 20.20 8.36 -1.09
C ALA A 387 20.12 6.95 -1.68
N ALA A 388 20.38 5.92 -0.89
CA ALA A 388 20.19 4.53 -1.29
C ALA A 388 18.72 4.26 -1.66
N ARG A 389 17.79 4.80 -0.87
CA ARG A 389 16.35 4.65 -1.11
C ARG A 389 15.88 5.38 -2.37
N ALA A 390 16.30 6.63 -2.52
CA ALA A 390 16.04 7.38 -3.75
C ALA A 390 16.67 6.70 -4.96
N ALA A 391 17.87 6.13 -4.88
CA ALA A 391 18.46 5.37 -5.97
C ALA A 391 17.65 4.10 -6.33
N ALA A 392 17.05 3.45 -5.31
CA ALA A 392 16.22 2.27 -5.50
C ALA A 392 14.82 2.58 -6.07
N CYS A 393 14.27 3.77 -5.77
CA CYS A 393 12.88 4.11 -6.10
C CYS A 393 12.74 5.17 -7.22
N LEU A 394 13.71 6.07 -7.33
CA LEU A 394 13.72 7.25 -8.19
C LEU A 394 14.98 7.16 -9.07
N HIS A 395 14.85 6.62 -10.28
CA HIS A 395 15.98 6.40 -11.20
C HIS A 395 16.60 7.70 -11.78
N GLY A 396 16.72 8.79 -11.00
CA GLY A 396 17.13 10.12 -11.47
C GLY A 396 18.17 10.82 -10.58
N PRO A 397 19.29 11.33 -11.13
CA PRO A 397 20.40 11.89 -10.35
C PRO A 397 20.19 13.32 -9.82
N ARG A 398 19.23 14.10 -10.33
CA ARG A 398 19.12 15.55 -10.00
C ARG A 398 18.59 15.82 -8.58
N LEU A 399 17.48 15.20 -8.16
CA LEU A 399 16.93 15.41 -6.81
C LEU A 399 17.92 15.00 -5.72
N LEU A 400 18.67 13.92 -5.96
CA LEU A 400 19.76 13.45 -5.10
C LEU A 400 20.90 14.46 -4.99
N ALA A 401 21.24 15.16 -6.08
CA ALA A 401 22.27 16.19 -6.06
C ALA A 401 21.87 17.40 -5.20
N ASP A 402 20.59 17.78 -5.21
CA ASP A 402 20.10 18.85 -4.33
C ASP A 402 20.08 18.42 -2.87
N VAL A 403 19.74 17.16 -2.58
CA VAL A 403 19.76 16.59 -1.22
C VAL A 403 21.19 16.48 -0.67
N ARG A 404 22.20 16.21 -1.51
CA ARG A 404 23.63 16.23 -1.11
C ARG A 404 24.06 17.54 -0.45
N ARG A 405 23.48 18.66 -0.89
CA ARG A 405 23.79 20.00 -0.36
C ARG A 405 23.23 20.22 1.05
N LEU A 406 22.37 19.33 1.56
CA LEU A 406 21.80 19.40 2.91
C LEU A 406 22.70 18.75 3.98
N VAL A 407 23.77 18.06 3.58
CA VAL A 407 24.75 17.47 4.50
C VAL A 407 25.71 18.57 4.98
N PRO A 408 25.85 18.81 6.30
CA PRO A 408 26.80 19.78 6.82
C PRO A 408 28.24 19.50 6.31
N GLY A 409 28.89 20.51 5.75
CA GLY A 409 30.24 20.41 5.17
C GLY A 409 30.29 20.18 3.66
N ASN A 410 29.17 19.88 2.99
CA ASN A 410 29.11 19.74 1.53
C ASN A 410 28.72 21.02 0.77
N ALA A 411 28.47 22.13 1.48
CA ALA A 411 27.97 23.38 0.89
C ALA A 411 29.05 24.27 0.22
N GLU A 412 30.34 23.91 0.34
CA GLU A 412 31.47 24.73 -0.15
C GLU A 412 32.22 24.14 -1.37
N GLY A 413 31.69 23.08 -2.00
CA GLY A 413 32.33 22.36 -3.11
C GLY A 413 31.77 22.66 -4.50
#